data_AF-A0A382ZPV5-F1
#
_entry.id   AF-A0A382ZPV5-F1
#
_cell.length_a   1.000
_cell.length_b   1.000
_cell.length_c   1.000
_cell.angle_alpha   90.00
_cell.angle_beta   90.00
_cell.angle_gamma   90.00
#
_symmetry.space_group_name_H-M   'P 1'
#
loop_
_entity.id
_entity.type
_entity.pdbx_description
1 polymer ?
#
loop_
_entity_poly.entity_id
_entity_poly.type
_entity_poly.pdbx_seq_one_letter_code
_entity_poly.pdbx_strand_id
1 'polypeptide(L)'
;MFSGKTEELIRRLIRAQIAKQNVAIFKPSSDNRYEEDYIVSHNQRKIKSIQVKNTDTIMNYCDKADVIGIDEAQFFDVSIVD
;
A
#
# COMPACT_ATOMS: atom_id res chain seq x y z
N MET A 1 -14.26 -4.91 7.92
CA MET A 1 -13.88 -5.48 6.61
C MET A 1 -15.06 -5.36 5.64
N PHE A 2 -14.89 -5.63 4.34
CA PHE A 2 -15.90 -5.62 3.24
C PHE A 2 -16.48 -4.27 2.76
N SER A 3 -15.96 -3.13 3.24
CA SER A 3 -16.36 -1.81 2.73
C SER A 3 -15.61 -1.38 1.46
N GLY A 4 -14.83 -2.26 0.84
CA GLY A 4 -14.10 -1.94 -0.40
C GLY A 4 -12.84 -1.09 -0.25
N LYS A 5 -12.25 -0.98 0.95
CA LYS A 5 -11.04 -0.14 1.20
C LYS A 5 -9.89 -0.42 0.21
N THR A 6 -9.46 -1.68 0.15
CA THR A 6 -8.37 -2.11 -0.73
C THR A 6 -8.73 -1.95 -2.20
N GLU A 7 -10.00 -2.14 -2.57
CA GLU A 7 -10.46 -1.93 -3.95
C GLU A 7 -10.37 -0.46 -4.37
N GLU A 8 -10.81 0.46 -3.50
CA GLU A 8 -10.71 1.89 -3.72
C GLU A 8 -9.25 2.37 -3.74
N LEU A 9 -8.40 1.83 -2.85
CA LEU A 9 -6.96 2.11 -2.84
C LEU A 9 -6.30 1.69 -4.16
N ILE A 10 -6.51 0.44 -4.59
CA ILE A 10 -6.01 -0.08 -5.88
C ILE A 10 -6.49 0.82 -7.03
N ARG A 11 -7.77 1.24 -7.03
CA ARG A 11 -8.33 2.13 -8.06
C ARG A 11 -7.62 3.48 -8.13
N ARG A 12 -7.21 4.06 -6.99
CA ARG A 12 -6.48 5.35 -6.96
C ARG A 12 -5.03 5.19 -7.42
N LEU A 13 -4.36 4.13 -6.97
CA LEU A 13 -2.97 3.86 -7.33
C LEU A 13 -2.81 3.58 -8.83
N ILE A 14 -3.75 2.83 -9.43
CA ILE A 14 -3.76 2.61 -10.89
C ILE A 14 -3.92 3.93 -11.65
N ARG A 15 -4.75 4.86 -11.18
CA ARG A 15 -4.91 6.16 -11.84
C ARG A 15 -3.65 7.01 -11.76
N ALA A 16 -2.94 6.98 -10.63
CA ALA A 16 -1.64 7.64 -10.48
C ALA A 16 -0.61 7.07 -11.46
N GLN A 17 -0.53 5.74 -11.59
CA GLN A 17 0.35 5.08 -12.59
C GLN A 17 0.00 5.48 -14.03
N ILE A 18 -1.29 5.55 -14.38
CA ILE A 18 -1.75 6.02 -15.71
C ILE A 18 -1.33 7.47 -15.97
N ALA A 19 -1.34 8.31 -14.92
CA ALA A 19 -0.84 9.69 -14.97
C ALA A 19 0.70 9.80 -15.01
N LYS A 20 1.41 8.66 -15.15
CA LYS A 20 2.88 8.56 -15.17
C LYS A 20 3.56 9.02 -13.88
N GLN A 21 2.84 8.99 -12.76
CA GLN A 21 3.42 9.22 -11.43
C GLN A 21 4.18 7.97 -10.98
N ASN A 22 5.31 8.17 -10.32
CA ASN A 22 6.05 7.12 -9.63
C ASN A 22 5.29 6.72 -8.38
N VAL A 23 4.79 5.47 -8.33
CA VAL A 23 3.95 4.98 -7.24
C VAL A 23 4.70 3.93 -6.44
N ALA A 24 4.82 4.14 -5.12
CA ALA A 24 5.29 3.14 -4.17
C ALA A 24 4.12 2.65 -3.31
N ILE A 25 4.00 1.33 -3.15
CA ILE A 25 2.83 0.70 -2.49
C ILE A 25 3.36 -0.19 -1.37
N PHE A 26 2.84 0.00 -0.17
CA PHE A 26 3.30 -0.67 1.03
C PHE A 26 2.15 -1.37 1.76
N LYS A 27 2.52 -2.42 2.47
CA LYS A 27 1.65 -3.09 3.43
C LYS A 27 2.46 -3.58 4.64
N PRO A 28 1.84 -3.71 5.81
CA PRO A 28 2.53 -4.17 7.00
C PRO A 28 2.89 -5.65 6.89
N SER A 29 4.02 -6.05 7.49
CA SER A 29 4.44 -7.47 7.55
C SER A 29 3.46 -8.38 8.29
N SER A 30 2.62 -7.82 9.15
CA SER A 30 1.56 -8.55 9.85
C SER A 30 0.38 -8.93 8.94
N ASP A 31 0.23 -8.33 7.74
CA ASP A 31 -0.80 -8.73 6.78
C ASP A 31 -0.35 -9.87 5.87
N ASN A 32 -0.73 -11.10 6.24
CA ASN A 32 -0.40 -12.35 5.54
C ASN A 32 -1.62 -13.02 4.88
N ARG A 33 -2.74 -12.30 4.68
CA ARG A 33 -4.02 -12.91 4.27
C ARG A 33 -4.06 -13.44 2.83
N TYR A 34 -3.17 -12.98 1.95
CA TYR A 34 -3.24 -13.29 0.52
C TYR A 34 -1.87 -13.67 -0.10
N GLU A 35 -1.02 -12.70 -0.40
CA GLU A 35 0.27 -12.90 -1.10
C GLU A 35 1.30 -11.94 -0.53
N GLU A 36 2.56 -12.33 -0.30
CA GLU A 36 3.59 -11.45 0.31
C GLU A 36 3.85 -10.16 -0.51
N ASP A 37 3.92 -10.27 -1.84
CA ASP A 37 4.30 -9.16 -2.73
C ASP A 37 3.11 -8.36 -3.29
N TYR A 38 1.89 -8.58 -2.80
CA TYR A 38 0.69 -7.92 -3.31
C TYR A 38 -0.25 -7.48 -2.19
N ILE A 39 -0.96 -6.38 -2.44
CA ILE A 39 -2.26 -6.11 -1.80
C ILE A 39 -3.35 -6.69 -2.69
N VAL A 40 -4.31 -7.36 -2.07
CA VAL A 40 -5.37 -8.09 -2.77
C VAL A 40 -6.71 -7.67 -2.20
N SER A 41 -7.60 -7.16 -3.06
CA SER A 41 -8.96 -6.83 -2.66
C SER A 41 -9.84 -8.09 -2.60
N HIS A 42 -10.99 -7.95 -1.94
CA HIS A 42 -11.96 -9.05 -1.86
C HIS A 42 -12.45 -9.54 -3.25
N ASN A 43 -12.51 -8.64 -4.23
CA ASN A 43 -12.87 -8.97 -5.62
C ASN A 43 -11.67 -9.48 -6.44
N GLN A 44 -10.64 -10.01 -5.76
CA GLN A 44 -9.43 -10.59 -6.34
C GLN A 44 -8.62 -9.63 -7.24
N ARG A 45 -8.85 -8.32 -7.14
CA ARG A 45 -7.97 -7.34 -7.78
C ARG A 45 -6.69 -7.25 -6.96
N LYS A 46 -5.54 -7.27 -7.63
CA LYS A 46 -4.26 -7.14 -6.96
C LYS A 46 -3.33 -6.14 -7.64
N ILE A 47 -2.45 -5.56 -6.85
CA ILE A 47 -1.37 -4.69 -7.32
C ILE A 47 -0.12 -4.98 -6.48
N LYS A 48 1.06 -4.91 -7.12
CA LYS A 48 2.33 -5.22 -6.48
C LYS A 48 2.59 -4.23 -5.34
N SER A 49 3.06 -4.74 -4.21
CA SER A 49 3.34 -3.97 -3.00
C SER A 49 4.60 -4.48 -2.31
N ILE A 50 5.23 -3.62 -1.52
CA ILE A 50 6.38 -3.94 -0.70
C ILE A 50 5.89 -4.18 0.73
N GLN A 51 6.23 -5.35 1.28
CA GLN A 51 5.94 -5.65 2.67
C GLN A 51 6.99 -4.98 3.58
N VAL A 52 6.54 -4.27 4.61
CA VAL A 52 7.43 -3.52 5.51
C VAL A 52 7.05 -3.76 6.98
N LYS A 53 8.05 -3.79 7.85
CA LYS A 53 7.86 -3.98 9.29
C LYS A 53 7.53 -2.69 10.04
N ASN A 54 8.09 -1.57 9.58
CA ASN A 54 7.98 -0.26 10.22
C ASN A 54 7.92 0.86 9.16
N THR A 55 7.56 2.07 9.60
CA THR A 55 7.37 3.23 8.72
C THR A 55 8.68 3.81 8.21
N ASP A 56 9.81 3.60 8.90
CA ASP A 56 11.15 4.04 8.44
C ASP A 56 11.48 3.57 7.02
N THR A 57 11.07 2.34 6.67
CA THR A 57 11.33 1.77 5.34
C THR A 57 10.55 2.52 4.26
N ILE A 58 9.36 3.05 4.59
CA ILE A 58 8.53 3.86 3.70
C ILE A 58 9.22 5.21 3.43
N MET A 59 9.85 5.80 4.46
CA MET A 59 10.54 7.10 4.32
C MET A 59 11.68 7.08 3.30
N ASN A 60 12.32 5.92 3.09
CA ASN A 60 13.35 5.74 2.05
C ASN A 60 12.84 5.91 0.60
N TYR A 61 11.52 6.05 0.42
CA TYR A 61 10.87 6.25 -0.87
C TYR A 61 10.28 7.65 -1.06
N CYS A 62 10.35 8.53 -0.06
CA CYS A 62 9.82 9.91 -0.16
C CYS A 62 10.40 10.69 -1.35
N ASP A 63 11.70 10.54 -1.64
CA ASP A 63 12.35 11.22 -2.77
C ASP A 63 12.24 10.45 -4.10
N LYS A 64 11.64 9.25 -4.09
CA LYS A 64 11.60 8.34 -5.26
C LYS A 64 10.20 8.14 -5.82
N ALA A 65 9.17 8.51 -5.06
CA ALA A 65 7.77 8.28 -5.40
C ALA A 65 6.99 9.59 -5.31
N ASP A 66 6.16 9.84 -6.33
CA ASP A 66 5.20 10.94 -6.33
C ASP A 66 3.95 10.57 -5.51
N VAL A 67 3.64 9.28 -5.39
CA VAL A 67 2.49 8.76 -4.65
C VAL A 67 2.91 7.56 -3.79
N ILE A 68 2.58 7.62 -2.51
CA ILE A 68 2.76 6.54 -1.55
C ILE A 68 1.38 5.97 -1.19
N GLY A 69 1.17 4.69 -1.46
CA GLY A 69 -0.02 3.95 -1.04
C GLY A 69 0.30 3.03 0.13
N ILE A 70 -0.54 3.04 1.15
CA ILE A 70 -0.40 2.16 2.33
C ILE A 70 -1.72 1.44 2.54
N ASP A 71 -1.73 0.10 2.46
CA ASP A 71 -2.89 -0.71 2.83
C ASP A 71 -2.80 -1.18 4.29
N GLU A 72 -3.97 -1.40 4.89
CA GLU A 72 -4.13 -1.83 6.30
C GLU A 72 -3.26 -1.04 7.30
N ALA A 73 -3.25 0.28 7.14
CA ALA A 73 -2.46 1.22 7.94
C ALA A 73 -2.64 1.06 9.46
N GLN A 74 -3.79 0.56 9.92
CA GLN A 74 -4.08 0.32 11.33
C GLN A 74 -3.18 -0.72 12.02
N PHE A 75 -2.37 -1.48 11.25
CA PHE A 75 -1.40 -2.42 11.82
C PHE A 75 -0.01 -1.82 12.02
N PHE A 76 0.23 -0.58 11.57
CA PHE A 76 1.42 0.17 11.96
C PHE A 76 1.22 0.80 13.34
N ASP A 77 2.33 1.15 13.98
CA ASP A 77 2.37 1.94 15.20
C ASP A 77 2.13 3.43 14.91
N VAL A 78 2.20 4.26 15.96
CA VAL A 78 1.89 5.69 15.88
C VAL A 78 2.83 6.47 14.96
N SER A 79 4.03 5.96 14.66
CA SER A 79 4.98 6.63 13.76
C SER A 79 4.51 6.68 12.30
N ILE A 80 3.31 6.17 11.97
CA ILE A 80 2.65 6.40 10.68
C ILE A 80 2.05 7.81 10.55
N VAL A 81 1.87 8.52 11.67
CA VAL A 81 1.33 9.89 11.68
C VAL A 81 2.36 10.97 12.04
N ASP A 82 3.53 10.56 12.55
CA ASP A 82 4.65 11.45 12.89
C ASP A 82 5.48 11.81 11.64
#